data_AF-A0A0Q5VQN6-F1
#
_entry.id   AF-A0A0Q5VQN6-F1
#
_cell.length_a   1.000
_cell.length_b   1.000
_cell.length_c   1.000
_cell.angle_alpha   90.00
_cell.angle_beta   90.00
_cell.angle_gamma   90.00
#
_symmetry.space_group_name_H-M   'P 1'
#
loop_
_entity.id
_entity.type
_entity.pdbx_description
1 polymer ?
#
loop_
_entity_poly.entity_id
_entity_poly.type
_entity_poly.pdbx_seq_one_letter_code
_entity_poly.pdbx_strand_id
1 'polypeptide(L)'
;MGLSTRLVALLLVAGTVAWRRADYFSGALDPTIVVKGLVVVGAVLLSLSIRPDRPAGRLGTGTLWFLGALLLSSLVGALAEGEIVAGTIVATRVVLVTVALFVLLRRRSVEEVIAALAWACAVVVTVAVLSGVSSLADGRLRGGVPPLSPNEVALLAGIALVHVAWRVLQHPVAAWEYGLACWWLVLVWLSGSRTGLLMLVLGLLAMLLLTRRFRPSLVVGALVTVAAGSVLLINTGALVGFAERDGTGTDTLDSRFNAWRAAVVWAESVWRGAFGGGLSLKVIPVVDRFRDTQPLDSSWVSALVQAGVVGLLVALVWMLWMVRNVIASLRSDRVLHIGLTVFLVGRSTVESGLFDATPAFLVVLVVSLAVEGGTWERPQSASARAGWTGGRAVGQRGPNRSVHRPHRGARA
;
A
#
# COMPACT_ATOMS: atom_id res chain seq x y z
N MET A 1 -6.63 -17.30 -5.72
CA MET A 1 -6.06 -16.11 -6.38
C MET A 1 -5.75 -16.49 -7.82
N GLY A 2 -6.39 -15.82 -8.79
CA GLY A 2 -6.21 -16.10 -10.21
C GLY A 2 -4.82 -15.70 -10.72
N LEU A 3 -4.28 -16.47 -11.66
CA LEU A 3 -3.00 -16.17 -12.31
C LEU A 3 -3.01 -14.78 -12.97
N SER A 4 -4.13 -14.42 -13.60
CA SER A 4 -4.28 -13.12 -14.27
C SER A 4 -4.18 -11.94 -13.29
N THR A 5 -4.79 -12.03 -12.10
CA THR A 5 -4.69 -10.99 -11.06
C THR A 5 -3.24 -10.79 -10.61
N ARG A 6 -2.51 -11.89 -10.42
CA ARG A 6 -1.08 -11.86 -10.07
C ARG A 6 -0.24 -11.20 -11.15
N LEU A 7 -0.52 -11.51 -12.41
CA LEU A 7 0.21 -10.95 -13.53
C LEU A 7 -0.06 -9.44 -13.69
N VAL A 8 -1.31 -8.99 -13.54
CA VAL A 8 -1.64 -7.56 -13.49
C VAL A 8 -0.88 -6.87 -12.35
N ALA A 9 -0.93 -7.43 -11.14
CA ALA A 9 -0.22 -6.87 -9.99
C ALA A 9 1.29 -6.81 -10.21
N LEU A 10 1.89 -7.85 -10.80
CA LEU A 10 3.31 -7.88 -11.11
C LEU A 10 3.69 -6.81 -12.13
N LEU A 11 2.91 -6.64 -13.20
CA LEU A 11 3.13 -5.58 -14.19
C LEU A 11 3.01 -4.19 -13.55
N LEU A 12 2.02 -3.97 -12.68
CA LEU A 12 1.86 -2.70 -11.98
C LEU A 12 3.04 -2.42 -11.04
N VAL A 13 3.47 -3.38 -10.21
CA VAL A 13 4.62 -3.19 -9.30
C VAL A 13 5.91 -3.01 -10.11
N ALA A 14 6.18 -3.86 -11.10
CA ALA A 14 7.37 -3.75 -11.95
C ALA A 14 7.39 -2.43 -12.72
N GLY A 15 6.23 -1.97 -13.22
CA GLY A 15 6.07 -0.71 -13.93
C GLY A 15 6.15 0.53 -13.04
N THR A 16 6.01 0.38 -11.71
CA THR A 16 6.06 1.49 -10.74
C THR A 16 7.40 1.64 -10.02
N VAL A 17 8.16 0.55 -9.88
CA VAL A 17 9.51 0.53 -9.29
C VAL A 17 10.54 1.30 -10.14
N ALA A 18 11.59 1.85 -9.50
CA ALA A 18 12.72 2.50 -10.16
C ALA A 18 13.52 1.51 -11.06
N TRP A 19 13.87 1.93 -12.28
CA TRP A 19 14.66 1.11 -13.22
C TRP A 19 16.08 1.66 -13.44
N ARG A 20 16.35 2.86 -12.93
CA ARG A 20 17.66 3.53 -13.00
C ARG A 20 17.98 4.14 -11.64
N ARG A 21 19.27 4.29 -11.36
CA ARG A 21 19.76 5.05 -10.20
C ARG A 21 20.12 6.45 -10.67
N ALA A 22 19.73 7.46 -9.91
CA ALA A 22 20.17 8.85 -10.05
C ALA A 22 19.84 9.59 -11.38
N ASP A 23 19.34 8.92 -12.42
CA ASP A 23 18.88 9.58 -13.65
C ASP A 23 17.38 9.93 -13.57
N TYR A 24 17.08 11.23 -13.52
CA TYR A 24 15.71 11.74 -13.56
C TYR A 24 15.29 12.06 -14.99
N PHE A 25 13.99 11.90 -15.27
CA PHE A 25 13.42 12.22 -16.58
C PHE A 25 13.50 13.73 -16.85
N SER A 26 14.07 14.10 -17.99
CA SER A 26 14.25 15.49 -18.43
C SER A 26 13.33 15.90 -19.60
N GLY A 27 12.32 15.08 -19.94
CA GLY A 27 11.35 15.41 -21.01
C GLY A 27 11.63 14.80 -22.38
N ALA A 28 12.82 14.24 -22.64
CA ALA A 28 13.13 13.54 -23.89
C ALA A 28 12.64 12.07 -23.87
N LEU A 29 12.20 11.53 -25.02
CA LEU A 29 11.75 10.14 -25.17
C LEU A 29 12.83 9.14 -24.72
N ASP A 30 12.77 8.73 -23.46
CA ASP A 30 13.66 7.75 -22.86
C ASP A 30 13.11 6.33 -23.07
N PRO A 31 13.90 5.39 -23.64
CA PRO A 31 13.50 3.99 -23.78
C PRO A 31 12.94 3.38 -22.49
N THR A 32 13.51 3.72 -21.33
CA THR A 32 13.02 3.19 -20.05
C THR A 32 11.59 3.63 -19.74
N ILE A 33 11.22 4.86 -20.08
CA ILE A 33 9.87 5.39 -19.84
C ILE A 33 8.89 4.79 -20.82
N VAL A 34 9.28 4.64 -22.08
CA VAL A 34 8.46 3.96 -23.10
C VAL A 34 8.14 2.53 -22.64
N VAL A 35 9.16 1.77 -22.23
CA VAL A 35 8.96 0.39 -21.79
C VAL A 35 8.10 0.33 -20.52
N LYS A 36 8.30 1.20 -19.53
CA LYS A 36 7.41 1.29 -18.36
C LYS A 36 5.97 1.63 -18.75
N GLY A 37 5.79 2.54 -19.70
CA GLY A 37 4.48 2.89 -20.26
C GLY A 37 3.80 1.67 -20.86
N LEU A 38 4.51 0.91 -21.70
CA LEU A 38 4.00 -0.32 -22.30
C LEU A 38 3.64 -1.38 -21.26
N VAL A 39 4.45 -1.54 -20.20
CA VAL A 39 4.15 -2.45 -19.08
C VAL A 39 2.85 -2.06 -18.38
N VAL A 40 2.64 -0.77 -18.10
CA VAL A 40 1.41 -0.26 -17.47
C VAL A 40 0.20 -0.40 -18.40
N VAL A 41 0.34 -0.07 -19.69
CA VAL A 41 -0.72 -0.27 -20.69
C VAL A 41 -1.09 -1.76 -20.79
N GLY A 42 -0.10 -2.66 -20.79
CA GLY A 42 -0.34 -4.10 -20.74
C GLY A 42 -1.10 -4.52 -19.48
N ALA A 43 -0.79 -3.93 -18.33
CA ALA A 43 -1.54 -4.16 -17.10
C ALA A 43 -3.00 -3.70 -17.20
N VAL A 44 -3.26 -2.54 -17.83
CA VAL A 44 -4.63 -2.05 -18.10
C VAL A 44 -5.38 -3.01 -19.01
N LEU A 45 -4.80 -3.37 -20.16
CA LEU A 45 -5.43 -4.28 -21.13
C LEU A 45 -5.74 -5.65 -20.51
N LEU A 46 -4.82 -6.18 -19.72
CA LEU A 46 -5.04 -7.44 -19.01
C LEU A 46 -6.10 -7.31 -17.92
N SER A 47 -6.13 -6.20 -17.17
CA SER A 47 -7.20 -5.96 -16.20
C SER A 47 -8.58 -5.91 -16.87
N LEU A 48 -8.64 -5.39 -18.10
CA LEU A 48 -9.84 -5.31 -18.94
C LEU A 48 -10.26 -6.65 -19.57
N SER A 49 -9.37 -7.64 -19.66
CA SER A 49 -9.69 -8.97 -20.19
C SER A 49 -10.09 -9.99 -19.12
N ILE A 50 -9.81 -9.72 -17.84
CA ILE A 50 -10.17 -10.62 -16.72
C ILE A 50 -11.68 -10.77 -16.60
N ARG A 51 -12.21 -11.99 -16.72
CA ARG A 51 -13.65 -12.22 -16.49
C ARG A 51 -14.03 -11.87 -15.04
N PRO A 52 -15.14 -11.14 -14.82
CA PRO A 52 -15.60 -10.82 -13.48
C PRO A 52 -16.10 -12.10 -12.80
N ASP A 53 -15.66 -12.35 -11.57
CA ASP A 53 -16.14 -13.50 -10.79
C ASP A 53 -17.51 -13.23 -10.14
N ARG A 54 -17.95 -11.96 -10.13
CA ARG A 54 -19.17 -11.47 -9.48
C ARG A 54 -19.81 -10.35 -10.31
N PRO A 55 -21.13 -10.08 -10.16
CA PRO A 55 -21.74 -8.88 -10.71
C PRO A 55 -20.93 -7.67 -10.26
N ALA A 56 -20.67 -6.72 -11.16
CA ALA A 56 -19.80 -5.59 -10.88
C ALA A 56 -20.29 -4.84 -9.64
N GLY A 57 -19.60 -5.02 -8.52
CA GLY A 57 -19.87 -4.30 -7.28
C GLY A 57 -19.76 -2.79 -7.55
N ARG A 58 -20.58 -2.00 -6.86
CA ARG A 58 -20.38 -0.55 -6.86
C ARG A 58 -19.06 -0.30 -6.14
N LEU A 59 -18.15 0.42 -6.77
CA LEU A 59 -16.99 0.99 -6.09
C LEU A 59 -17.30 2.45 -5.81
N GLY A 60 -16.89 2.94 -4.66
CA GLY A 60 -16.88 4.37 -4.43
C GLY A 60 -15.92 5.09 -5.40
N THR A 61 -16.17 6.38 -5.64
CA THR A 61 -15.36 7.22 -6.52
C THR A 61 -14.71 8.39 -5.78
N GLY A 62 -14.82 8.45 -4.44
CA GLY A 62 -14.30 9.55 -3.63
C GLY A 62 -12.80 9.72 -3.78
N THR A 63 -12.06 8.61 -3.75
CA THR A 63 -10.61 8.55 -4.01
C THR A 63 -10.26 9.13 -5.39
N LEU A 64 -11.08 8.86 -6.41
CA LEU A 64 -10.85 9.36 -7.76
C LEU A 64 -11.00 10.88 -7.84
N TRP A 65 -11.93 11.46 -7.07
CA TRP A 65 -12.08 12.91 -6.97
C TRP A 65 -10.90 13.59 -6.30
N PHE A 66 -10.42 13.04 -5.17
CA PHE A 66 -9.22 13.54 -4.50
C PHE A 66 -7.99 13.44 -5.39
N LEU A 67 -7.79 12.30 -6.04
CA LEU A 67 -6.69 12.10 -6.97
C LEU A 67 -6.79 13.05 -8.17
N GLY A 68 -7.99 13.20 -8.75
CA GLY A 68 -8.23 14.13 -9.84
C GLY A 68 -7.90 15.58 -9.46
N ALA A 69 -8.31 16.03 -8.28
CA ALA A 69 -7.99 17.36 -7.77
C ALA A 69 -6.48 17.55 -7.53
N LEU A 70 -5.80 16.54 -6.98
CA LEU A 70 -4.34 16.56 -6.77
C LEU A 70 -3.59 16.66 -8.11
N LEU A 71 -3.95 15.81 -9.09
CA LEU A 71 -3.34 15.82 -10.42
C LEU A 71 -3.62 17.12 -11.16
N LEU A 72 -4.85 17.64 -11.07
CA LEU A 72 -5.23 18.91 -11.68
C LEU A 72 -4.42 20.07 -11.11
N SER A 73 -4.29 20.14 -9.78
CA SER A 73 -3.45 21.16 -9.11
C SER A 73 -2.03 21.14 -9.66
N SER A 74 -1.46 19.94 -9.78
CA SER A 74 -0.11 19.78 -10.31
C SER A 74 0.01 20.13 -11.80
N LEU A 75 -0.97 19.79 -12.64
CA LEU A 75 -0.97 20.14 -14.06
C LEU A 75 -1.13 21.64 -14.29
N VAL A 76 -1.94 22.30 -13.45
CA VAL A 76 -2.08 23.77 -13.45
C VAL A 76 -0.75 24.44 -13.07
N GLY A 77 -0.03 23.88 -12.10
CA GLY A 77 1.34 24.29 -11.79
C GLY A 77 2.29 24.10 -12.97
N ALA A 78 2.32 22.89 -13.55
CA ALA A 78 3.18 22.56 -14.70
C ALA A 78 2.91 23.46 -15.93
N LEU A 79 1.65 23.84 -16.16
CA LEU A 79 1.27 24.74 -17.25
C LEU A 79 1.90 26.12 -17.10
N ALA A 80 1.94 26.66 -15.88
CA ALA A 80 2.53 27.98 -15.62
C ALA A 80 4.06 27.97 -15.72
N GLU A 81 4.69 26.83 -15.46
CA GLU A 81 6.15 26.65 -15.54
C GLU A 81 6.65 26.23 -16.93
N GLY A 82 5.76 26.06 -17.92
CA GLY A 82 6.13 25.59 -19.26
C GLY A 82 6.47 24.09 -19.34
N GLU A 83 6.27 23.33 -18.26
CA GLU A 83 6.63 21.91 -18.12
C GLU A 83 5.43 20.96 -18.36
N ILE A 84 4.41 21.44 -19.07
CA ILE A 84 3.13 20.73 -19.23
C ILE A 84 3.27 19.35 -19.89
N VAL A 85 4.21 19.19 -20.83
CA VAL A 85 4.43 17.90 -21.52
C VAL A 85 4.91 16.85 -20.54
N ALA A 86 5.97 17.14 -19.79
CA ALA A 86 6.51 16.22 -18.79
C ALA A 86 5.50 15.96 -17.67
N GLY A 87 4.81 17.00 -17.18
CA GLY A 87 3.74 16.89 -16.19
C GLY A 87 2.59 15.99 -16.65
N THR A 88 2.15 16.14 -17.91
CA THR A 88 1.07 15.32 -18.50
C THR A 88 1.48 13.86 -18.64
N ILE A 89 2.72 13.57 -19.02
CA ILE A 89 3.23 12.18 -19.10
C ILE A 89 3.16 11.49 -17.73
N VAL A 90 3.64 12.18 -16.67
CA VAL A 90 3.61 11.61 -15.31
C VAL A 90 2.17 11.46 -14.80
N ALA A 91 1.31 12.47 -15.00
CA ALA A 91 -0.09 12.40 -14.61
C ALA A 91 -0.84 11.27 -15.34
N THR A 92 -0.58 11.09 -16.64
CA THR A 92 -1.15 10.00 -17.45
C THR A 92 -0.78 8.64 -16.88
N ARG A 93 0.48 8.45 -16.45
CA ARG A 93 0.92 7.21 -15.81
C ARG A 93 0.15 6.92 -14.52
N VAL A 94 -0.05 7.93 -13.67
CA VAL A 94 -0.84 7.80 -12.43
C VAL A 94 -2.30 7.43 -12.77
N VAL A 95 -2.88 8.04 -13.79
CA VAL A 95 -4.24 7.72 -14.28
C VAL A 95 -4.32 6.28 -14.79
N LEU A 96 -3.38 5.82 -15.63
CA LEU A 96 -3.39 4.46 -16.18
C LEU A 96 -3.30 3.40 -15.07
N VAL A 97 -2.41 3.60 -14.11
CA VAL A 97 -2.29 2.73 -12.93
C VAL A 97 -3.58 2.72 -12.11
N THR A 98 -4.19 3.89 -11.91
CA THR A 98 -5.46 4.03 -11.20
C THR A 98 -6.59 3.30 -11.92
N VAL A 99 -6.68 3.44 -13.24
CA VAL A 99 -7.67 2.75 -14.08
C VAL A 99 -7.49 1.23 -13.97
N ALA A 100 -6.26 0.72 -14.08
CA ALA A 100 -5.98 -0.70 -13.96
C ALA A 100 -6.47 -1.27 -12.60
N LEU A 101 -6.14 -0.58 -11.50
CA LEU A 101 -6.56 -1.00 -10.16
C LEU A 101 -8.06 -0.86 -9.94
N PHE A 102 -8.68 0.22 -10.41
CA PHE A 102 -10.12 0.42 -10.32
C PHE A 102 -10.88 -0.67 -11.08
N VAL A 103 -10.48 -0.97 -12.32
CA VAL A 103 -11.05 -2.07 -13.11
C VAL A 103 -10.86 -3.41 -12.42
N LEU A 104 -9.67 -3.67 -11.88
CA LEU A 104 -9.37 -4.92 -11.19
C LEU A 104 -10.24 -5.09 -9.94
N LEU A 105 -10.43 -4.05 -9.15
CA LEU A 105 -11.29 -4.04 -7.96
C LEU A 105 -12.79 -4.19 -8.29
N ARG A 106 -13.23 -3.82 -9.50
CA ARG A 106 -14.61 -4.11 -9.95
C ARG A 106 -14.82 -5.57 -10.29
N ARG A 107 -13.74 -6.32 -10.56
CA ARG A 107 -13.77 -7.70 -11.08
C ARG A 107 -13.35 -8.75 -10.05
N ARG A 108 -12.55 -8.35 -9.06
CA ARG A 108 -11.91 -9.20 -8.04
C ARG A 108 -12.18 -8.64 -6.65
N SER A 109 -12.11 -9.48 -5.63
CA SER A 109 -12.26 -9.00 -4.25
C SER A 109 -11.08 -8.12 -3.85
N VAL A 110 -11.32 -7.15 -2.96
CA VAL A 110 -10.26 -6.31 -2.38
C VAL A 110 -9.12 -7.16 -1.82
N GLU A 111 -9.47 -8.21 -1.08
CA GLU A 111 -8.51 -9.13 -0.47
C GLU A 111 -7.61 -9.79 -1.53
N GLU A 112 -8.19 -10.24 -2.65
CA GLU A 112 -7.41 -10.86 -3.74
C GLU A 112 -6.47 -9.84 -4.40
N VAL A 113 -6.92 -8.60 -4.58
CA VAL A 113 -6.09 -7.53 -5.16
C VAL A 113 -4.92 -7.16 -4.24
N ILE A 114 -5.18 -6.98 -2.94
CA ILE A 114 -4.11 -6.69 -1.96
C ILE A 114 -3.14 -7.87 -1.87
N ALA A 115 -3.63 -9.11 -1.84
CA ALA A 115 -2.78 -10.30 -1.84
C ALA A 115 -1.91 -10.40 -3.10
N ALA A 116 -2.47 -10.06 -4.28
CA ALA A 116 -1.74 -10.04 -5.53
C ALA A 116 -0.65 -8.95 -5.55
N LEU A 117 -0.94 -7.75 -5.03
CA LEU A 117 0.04 -6.67 -4.89
C LEU A 117 1.14 -7.04 -3.88
N ALA A 118 0.80 -7.59 -2.73
CA ALA A 118 1.78 -8.03 -1.74
C ALA A 118 2.68 -9.15 -2.30
N TRP A 119 2.12 -10.09 -3.05
CA TRP A 119 2.88 -11.11 -3.77
C TRP A 119 3.81 -10.50 -4.82
N ALA A 120 3.32 -9.55 -5.62
CA ALA A 120 4.14 -8.86 -6.62
C ALA A 120 5.30 -8.09 -5.98
N CYS A 121 5.05 -7.39 -4.86
CA CYS A 121 6.10 -6.76 -4.06
C CYS A 121 7.14 -7.78 -3.56
N ALA A 122 6.69 -8.92 -3.02
CA ALA A 122 7.55 -10.00 -2.55
C ALA A 122 8.44 -10.58 -3.68
N VAL A 123 7.88 -10.79 -4.87
CA VAL A 123 8.62 -11.29 -6.04
C VAL A 123 9.67 -10.27 -6.47
N VAL A 124 9.28 -9.02 -6.67
CA VAL A 124 10.18 -7.97 -7.16
C VAL A 124 11.31 -7.70 -6.18
N VAL A 125 11.02 -7.62 -4.87
CA VAL A 125 12.08 -7.39 -3.87
C VAL A 125 13.03 -8.57 -3.77
N THR A 126 12.53 -9.80 -3.88
CA THR A 126 13.39 -11.00 -3.84
C THR A 126 14.33 -11.03 -5.02
N VAL A 127 13.83 -10.81 -6.24
CA VAL A 127 14.67 -10.76 -7.45
C VAL A 127 15.71 -9.63 -7.35
N ALA A 128 15.29 -8.46 -6.89
CA ALA A 128 16.18 -7.32 -6.70
C ALA A 128 17.28 -7.60 -5.67
N VAL A 129 16.92 -8.18 -4.51
CA VAL A 129 17.87 -8.49 -3.43
C VAL A 129 18.83 -9.60 -3.82
N LEU A 130 18.35 -10.67 -4.46
CA LEU A 130 19.21 -11.78 -4.88
C LEU A 130 20.25 -11.32 -5.91
N SER A 131 19.86 -10.43 -6.83
CA SER A 131 20.78 -9.82 -7.79
C SER A 131 21.64 -8.70 -7.19
N GLY A 132 21.31 -8.20 -5.99
CA GLY A 132 21.99 -7.11 -5.30
C GLY A 132 22.73 -7.51 -4.03
N VAL A 133 22.86 -8.81 -3.74
CA VAL A 133 23.36 -9.31 -2.44
C VAL A 133 24.76 -8.80 -2.09
N SER A 134 25.60 -8.55 -3.11
CA SER A 134 26.94 -7.99 -2.93
C SER A 134 26.95 -6.61 -2.29
N SER A 135 25.86 -5.84 -2.40
CA SER A 135 25.72 -4.52 -1.75
C SER A 135 25.76 -4.57 -0.22
N LEU A 136 25.57 -5.74 0.39
CA LEU A 136 25.77 -5.92 1.83
C LEU A 136 27.20 -5.60 2.27
N ALA A 137 28.19 -5.75 1.39
CA ALA A 137 29.57 -5.34 1.65
C ALA A 137 29.70 -3.83 1.88
N ASP A 138 28.81 -3.03 1.27
CA ASP A 138 28.73 -1.57 1.46
C ASP A 138 27.90 -1.18 2.70
N GLY A 139 27.54 -2.15 3.55
CA GLY A 139 26.85 -1.95 4.83
C GLY A 139 25.33 -1.87 4.76
N ARG A 140 24.71 -1.89 3.57
CA ARG A 140 23.24 -1.92 3.41
C ARG A 140 22.80 -2.75 2.23
N LEU A 141 21.76 -3.55 2.42
CA LEU A 141 21.14 -4.28 1.34
C LEU A 141 20.42 -3.34 0.36
N ARG A 142 20.77 -3.47 -0.92
CA ARG A 142 20.16 -2.77 -2.06
C ARG A 142 19.73 -3.78 -3.12
N GLY A 143 18.84 -3.35 -4.01
CA GLY A 143 18.49 -4.11 -5.19
C GLY A 143 19.54 -3.99 -6.30
N GLY A 144 19.82 -5.10 -6.97
CA GLY A 144 20.57 -5.14 -8.23
C GLY A 144 19.66 -4.82 -9.41
N VAL A 145 18.78 -5.76 -9.77
CA VAL A 145 17.81 -5.64 -10.86
C VAL A 145 16.40 -5.98 -10.36
N PRO A 146 15.46 -5.03 -10.29
CA PRO A 146 15.64 -3.59 -10.48
C PRO A 146 16.57 -2.96 -9.42
N PRO A 147 17.19 -1.81 -9.71
CA PRO A 147 18.17 -1.17 -8.84
C PRO A 147 17.51 -0.42 -7.66
N LEU A 148 16.88 -1.18 -6.76
CA LEU A 148 16.19 -0.65 -5.59
C LEU A 148 17.15 0.01 -4.60
N SER A 149 16.80 1.21 -4.15
CA SER A 149 17.39 1.81 -2.96
C SER A 149 17.07 0.96 -1.72
N PRO A 150 17.84 1.06 -0.63
CA PRO A 150 17.55 0.27 0.58
C PRO A 150 16.16 0.58 1.15
N ASN A 151 15.72 1.84 1.04
CA ASN A 151 14.38 2.20 1.49
C ASN A 151 13.32 1.48 0.64
N GLU A 152 13.44 1.45 -0.69
CA GLU A 152 12.49 0.70 -1.54
C GLU A 152 12.49 -0.81 -1.23
N VAL A 153 13.64 -1.41 -0.90
CA VAL A 153 13.71 -2.80 -0.41
C VAL A 153 12.86 -2.95 0.85
N ALA A 154 13.03 -2.06 1.84
CA ALA A 154 12.21 -2.06 3.06
C ALA A 154 10.72 -1.85 2.77
N LEU A 155 10.37 -1.07 1.74
CA LEU A 155 8.98 -0.81 1.37
C LEU A 155 8.30 -2.07 0.86
N LEU A 156 8.89 -2.69 -0.16
CA LEU A 156 8.32 -3.87 -0.80
C LEU A 156 8.28 -5.07 0.17
N ALA A 157 9.37 -5.30 0.90
CA ALA A 157 9.42 -6.34 1.93
C ALA A 157 8.45 -6.06 3.09
N GLY A 158 8.29 -4.79 3.50
CA GLY A 158 7.33 -4.39 4.53
C GLY A 158 5.88 -4.63 4.10
N ILE A 159 5.50 -4.32 2.86
CA ILE A 159 4.15 -4.63 2.32
C ILE A 159 3.89 -6.14 2.38
N ALA A 160 4.86 -6.94 1.92
CA ALA A 160 4.76 -8.40 1.97
C ALA A 160 4.64 -8.92 3.41
N LEU A 161 5.44 -8.37 4.35
CA LEU A 161 5.40 -8.75 5.75
C LEU A 161 4.06 -8.42 6.41
N VAL A 162 3.52 -7.21 6.20
CA VAL A 162 2.22 -6.82 6.76
C VAL A 162 1.12 -7.76 6.27
N HIS A 163 1.14 -8.15 4.99
CA HIS A 163 0.17 -9.10 4.45
C HIS A 163 0.30 -10.50 5.06
N VAL A 164 1.52 -11.05 5.17
CA VAL A 164 1.75 -12.36 5.80
C VAL A 164 1.38 -12.33 7.28
N ALA A 165 1.75 -11.26 8.01
CA ALA A 165 1.38 -11.08 9.41
C ALA A 165 -0.14 -11.07 9.60
N TRP A 166 -0.88 -10.40 8.72
CA TRP A 166 -2.34 -10.42 8.76
C TRP A 166 -2.89 -11.83 8.56
N ARG A 167 -2.35 -12.60 7.59
CA ARG A 167 -2.73 -14.00 7.38
C ARG A 167 -2.48 -14.86 8.62
N VAL A 168 -1.30 -14.72 9.23
CA VAL A 168 -0.89 -15.44 10.44
C VAL A 168 -1.85 -15.13 11.61
N LEU A 169 -2.25 -13.86 11.76
CA LEU A 169 -3.14 -13.43 12.83
C LEU A 169 -4.59 -13.93 12.65
N GLN A 170 -5.10 -13.94 11.42
CA GLN A 170 -6.52 -14.20 11.16
C GLN A 170 -6.84 -15.64 10.74
N HIS A 171 -5.89 -16.35 10.13
CA HIS A 171 -6.12 -17.66 9.51
C HIS A 171 -5.18 -18.75 10.06
N PRO A 172 -5.56 -20.03 10.02
CA PRO A 172 -4.61 -21.12 10.17
C PRO A 172 -3.62 -21.07 9.00
N VAL A 173 -2.34 -20.99 9.32
CA VAL A 173 -1.25 -20.87 8.35
C VAL A 173 -0.25 -22.00 8.55
N ALA A 174 0.41 -22.38 7.47
CA ALA A 174 1.44 -23.41 7.52
C ALA A 174 2.76 -22.87 8.10
N ALA A 175 3.63 -23.76 8.60
CA ALA A 175 4.90 -23.39 9.24
C ALA A 175 5.81 -22.52 8.33
N TRP A 176 5.78 -22.75 7.02
CA TRP A 176 6.60 -21.98 6.06
C TRP A 176 6.17 -20.50 5.95
N GLU A 177 4.92 -20.15 6.27
CA GLU A 177 4.48 -18.75 6.27
C GLU A 177 5.19 -17.93 7.37
N TYR A 178 5.52 -18.56 8.50
CA TYR A 178 6.37 -17.94 9.53
C TYR A 178 7.80 -17.75 9.03
N GLY A 179 8.34 -18.74 8.30
CA GLY A 179 9.64 -18.62 7.65
C GLY A 179 9.69 -17.45 6.66
N LEU A 180 8.62 -17.24 5.88
CA LEU A 180 8.50 -16.07 5.01
C LEU A 180 8.40 -14.76 5.78
N ALA A 181 7.64 -14.71 6.87
CA ALA A 181 7.58 -13.52 7.71
C ALA A 181 8.97 -13.15 8.26
N CYS A 182 9.72 -14.14 8.76
CA CYS A 182 11.10 -13.95 9.19
C CYS A 182 11.99 -13.46 8.04
N TRP A 183 11.86 -14.05 6.85
CA TRP A 183 12.61 -13.63 5.67
C TRP A 183 12.36 -12.16 5.31
N TRP A 184 11.10 -11.73 5.23
CA TRP A 184 10.80 -10.32 4.92
C TRP A 184 11.29 -9.37 6.01
N LEU A 185 11.21 -9.76 7.27
CA LEU A 185 11.75 -8.97 8.38
C LEU A 185 13.28 -8.84 8.29
N VAL A 186 13.99 -9.92 7.95
CA VAL A 186 15.44 -9.90 7.70
C VAL A 186 15.78 -8.95 6.57
N LEU A 187 15.04 -8.95 5.46
CA LEU A 187 15.28 -8.00 4.37
C LEU A 187 15.08 -6.54 4.79
N VAL A 188 14.04 -6.26 5.57
CA VAL A 188 13.81 -4.91 6.13
C VAL A 188 14.97 -4.52 7.04
N TRP A 189 15.42 -5.41 7.91
CA TRP A 189 16.56 -5.16 8.79
C TRP A 189 17.85 -4.87 8.02
N LEU A 190 18.21 -5.76 7.08
CA LEU A 190 19.43 -5.65 6.27
C LEU A 190 19.43 -4.42 5.35
N SER A 191 18.27 -3.88 5.00
CA SER A 191 18.17 -2.62 4.26
C SER A 191 18.68 -1.39 5.05
N GLY A 192 18.72 -1.47 6.38
CA GLY A 192 19.10 -0.34 7.24
C GLY A 192 18.09 0.82 7.24
N SER A 193 16.86 0.66 6.74
CA SER A 193 15.82 1.70 6.80
C SER A 193 15.21 1.76 8.20
N ARG A 194 15.77 2.63 9.06
CA ARG A 194 15.32 2.82 10.47
C ARG A 194 13.86 3.23 10.55
N THR A 195 13.47 4.21 9.75
CA THR A 195 12.12 4.79 9.74
C THR A 195 11.12 3.85 9.08
N GLY A 196 11.52 3.15 8.01
CA GLY A 196 10.74 2.06 7.43
C GLY A 196 10.47 0.93 8.43
N LEU A 197 11.50 0.50 9.19
CA LEU A 197 11.35 -0.50 10.24
C LEU A 197 10.45 -0.01 11.38
N LEU A 198 10.64 1.23 11.86
CA LEU A 198 9.80 1.82 12.90
C LEU A 198 8.32 1.83 12.49
N MET A 199 8.01 2.32 11.29
CA MET A 199 6.63 2.40 10.79
C MET A 199 6.03 1.02 10.54
N LEU A 200 6.85 0.04 10.15
CA LEU A 200 6.44 -1.35 10.05
C LEU A 200 6.07 -1.93 11.41
N VAL A 201 6.91 -1.71 12.43
CA VAL A 201 6.61 -2.13 13.81
C VAL A 201 5.32 -1.49 14.31
N LEU A 202 5.14 -0.17 14.12
CA LEU A 202 3.90 0.51 14.48
C LEU A 202 2.67 -0.06 13.76
N GLY A 203 2.80 -0.39 12.47
CA GLY A 203 1.74 -1.03 11.70
C GLY A 203 1.38 -2.43 12.24
N LEU A 204 2.39 -3.25 12.55
CA LEU A 204 2.19 -4.57 13.14
C LEU A 204 1.59 -4.48 14.55
N LEU A 205 2.03 -3.53 15.38
CA LEU A 205 1.45 -3.27 16.70
C LEU A 205 -0.02 -2.86 16.59
N ALA A 206 -0.37 -1.96 15.66
CA ALA A 206 -1.75 -1.58 15.42
C ALA A 206 -2.61 -2.79 15.01
N MET A 207 -2.07 -3.71 14.21
CA MET A 207 -2.76 -4.96 13.86
C MET A 207 -2.98 -5.86 15.08
N LEU A 208 -1.96 -6.01 15.93
CA LEU A 208 -2.04 -6.80 17.16
C LEU A 208 -3.10 -6.23 18.10
N LEU A 209 -3.09 -4.92 18.36
CA LEU A 209 -4.06 -4.27 19.26
C LEU A 209 -5.52 -4.45 18.83
N LEU A 210 -5.77 -4.59 17.52
CA LEU A 210 -7.10 -4.80 16.97
C LEU A 210 -7.51 -6.26 16.87
N THR A 211 -6.57 -7.18 17.04
CA THR A 211 -6.83 -8.61 17.01
C THR A 211 -7.44 -9.03 18.34
N ARG A 212 -8.73 -9.36 18.34
CA ARG A 212 -9.49 -9.68 19.57
C ARG A 212 -9.29 -11.10 20.10
N ARG A 213 -8.78 -12.01 19.27
CA ARG A 213 -8.66 -13.44 19.61
C ARG A 213 -7.29 -13.95 19.23
N PHE A 214 -6.39 -13.98 20.20
CA PHE A 214 -5.08 -14.60 20.02
C PHE A 214 -5.19 -16.11 20.20
N ARG A 215 -4.55 -16.85 19.30
CA ARG A 215 -4.32 -18.28 19.52
C ARG A 215 -3.16 -18.43 20.50
N PRO A 216 -3.23 -19.33 21.50
CA PRO A 216 -2.15 -19.53 22.47
C PRO A 216 -0.80 -19.80 21.78
N SER A 217 -0.79 -20.55 20.68
CA SER A 217 0.42 -20.82 19.90
C SER A 217 1.08 -19.56 19.31
N LEU A 218 0.29 -18.56 18.89
CA LEU A 218 0.82 -17.29 18.42
C LEU A 218 1.44 -16.48 19.56
N VAL A 219 0.82 -16.51 20.74
CA VAL A 219 1.34 -15.83 21.94
C VAL A 219 2.66 -16.47 22.37
N VAL A 220 2.68 -17.80 22.51
CA VAL A 220 3.89 -18.55 22.88
C VAL A 220 4.98 -18.36 21.83
N GLY A 221 4.64 -18.47 20.54
CA GLY A 221 5.57 -18.24 19.44
C GLY A 221 6.16 -16.83 19.47
N ALA A 222 5.32 -15.81 19.63
CA ALA A 222 5.77 -14.42 19.74
C ALA A 222 6.68 -14.20 20.95
N LEU A 223 6.34 -14.74 22.12
CA LEU A 223 7.17 -14.66 23.32
C LEU A 223 8.53 -15.32 23.12
N VAL A 224 8.57 -16.50 22.51
CA VAL A 224 9.82 -17.20 22.18
C VAL A 224 10.64 -16.41 21.17
N THR A 225 10.03 -15.89 20.11
CA THR A 225 10.72 -15.06 19.11
C THR A 225 11.26 -13.77 19.72
N VAL A 226 10.50 -13.11 20.59
CA VAL A 226 10.94 -11.90 21.29
C VAL A 226 12.09 -12.22 22.25
N ALA A 227 12.00 -13.31 23.02
CA ALA A 227 13.05 -13.71 23.94
C ALA A 227 14.35 -14.06 23.19
N ALA A 228 14.27 -14.94 22.19
CA ALA A 228 15.41 -15.32 21.37
C ALA A 228 16.01 -14.13 20.60
N GLY A 229 15.15 -13.28 20.04
CA GLY A 229 15.55 -12.05 19.35
C GLY A 229 16.24 -11.06 20.29
N SER A 230 15.73 -10.89 21.51
CA SER A 230 16.34 -10.00 22.52
C SER A 230 17.72 -10.48 22.93
N VAL A 231 17.88 -11.79 23.19
CA VAL A 231 19.19 -12.39 23.52
C VAL A 231 20.18 -12.19 22.37
N LEU A 232 19.76 -12.42 21.13
CA LEU A 232 20.61 -12.22 19.96
C LEU A 232 21.02 -10.74 19.79
N LEU A 233 20.06 -9.82 19.90
CA LEU A 233 20.29 -8.38 19.72
C LEU A 233 21.21 -7.79 20.80
N ILE A 234 21.07 -8.24 22.05
CA ILE A 234 21.90 -7.79 23.18
C ILE A 234 23.32 -8.32 23.02
N ASN A 235 23.49 -9.63 22.74
CA ASN A 235 24.81 -10.25 22.68
C ASN A 235 25.65 -9.83 21.47
N THR A 236 25.01 -9.43 20.37
CA THR A 236 25.71 -9.04 19.13
C THR A 236 25.98 -7.54 19.05
N GLY A 237 25.39 -6.73 19.95
CA GLY A 237 25.37 -5.27 19.79
C GLY A 237 24.63 -4.79 18.55
N ALA A 238 23.92 -5.66 17.83
CA ALA A 238 23.28 -5.33 16.55
C ALA A 238 22.25 -4.20 16.67
N LEU A 239 21.56 -4.11 17.82
CA LEU A 239 20.63 -3.01 18.09
C LEU A 239 21.35 -1.66 18.20
N VAL A 240 22.45 -1.62 18.96
CA VAL A 240 23.28 -0.42 19.14
C VAL A 240 23.91 -0.02 17.81
N GLY A 241 24.50 -0.98 17.09
CA GLY A 241 25.05 -0.74 15.75
C GLY A 241 24.01 -0.23 14.76
N PHE A 242 22.78 -0.75 14.78
CA PHE A 242 21.70 -0.25 13.92
C PHE A 242 21.24 1.17 14.31
N ALA A 243 21.12 1.45 15.62
CA ALA A 243 20.67 2.72 16.16
C ALA A 243 21.71 3.84 15.99
N GLU A 244 22.98 3.56 16.28
CA GLU A 244 24.10 4.52 16.27
C GLU A 244 24.83 4.60 14.94
N ARG A 245 24.48 3.77 13.94
CA ARG A 245 25.14 3.76 12.63
C ARG A 245 25.40 5.19 12.09
N ASP A 246 26.65 5.39 11.70
CA ASP A 246 27.30 6.63 11.26
C ASP A 246 27.56 7.69 12.36
N GLY A 247 27.41 7.35 13.64
CA GLY A 247 27.73 8.22 14.78
C GLY A 247 26.69 9.32 15.05
N THR A 248 25.65 9.42 14.22
CA THR A 248 24.64 10.48 14.25
C THR A 248 23.22 9.89 14.11
N GLY A 249 22.58 9.64 15.26
CA GLY A 249 21.22 9.10 15.30
C GLY A 249 20.15 10.03 14.68
N THR A 250 20.42 11.35 14.62
CA THR A 250 19.43 12.40 14.30
C THR A 250 19.46 12.91 12.84
N ASP A 251 20.50 12.62 12.07
CA ASP A 251 20.73 13.20 10.73
C ASP A 251 19.60 12.95 9.72
N THR A 252 18.82 11.88 9.91
CA THR A 252 17.68 11.57 9.05
C THR A 252 16.51 12.52 9.25
N LEU A 253 16.27 12.99 10.48
CA LEU A 253 15.24 13.98 10.75
C LEU A 253 15.70 15.37 10.30
N ASP A 254 16.96 15.72 10.54
CA ASP A 254 17.55 16.99 10.11
C ASP A 254 17.51 17.15 8.59
N SER A 255 17.87 16.11 7.84
CA SER A 255 17.76 16.10 6.37
C SER A 255 16.31 16.31 5.90
N ARG A 256 15.31 15.77 6.61
CA ARG A 256 13.89 15.95 6.26
C ARG A 256 13.38 17.34 6.63
N PHE A 257 13.80 17.90 7.76
CA PHE A 257 13.49 19.29 8.11
C PHE A 257 14.12 20.28 7.12
N ASN A 258 15.35 20.02 6.66
CA ASN A 258 15.99 20.82 5.62
C ASN A 258 15.21 20.76 4.30
N ALA A 259 14.74 19.58 3.90
CA ALA A 259 13.89 19.43 2.71
C ALA A 259 12.57 20.22 2.83
N TRP A 260 11.94 20.22 4.01
CA TRP A 260 10.74 21.04 4.26
C TRP A 260 11.04 22.55 4.20
N ARG A 261 12.13 23.02 4.81
CA ARG A 261 12.53 24.44 4.74
C ARG A 261 12.79 24.88 3.30
N ALA A 262 13.51 24.05 2.54
CA ALA A 262 13.75 24.30 1.13
C ALA A 262 12.43 24.36 0.34
N ALA A 263 11.53 23.41 0.54
CA ALA A 263 10.26 23.37 -0.17
C ALA A 263 9.35 24.57 0.11
N VAL A 264 9.35 25.10 1.35
CA VAL A 264 8.54 26.26 1.72
C VAL A 264 9.07 27.55 1.08
N VAL A 265 10.39 27.70 0.96
CA VAL A 265 11.03 28.91 0.40
C VAL A 265 11.24 28.82 -1.11
N TRP A 266 11.09 27.62 -1.70
CA TRP A 266 11.31 27.38 -3.13
C TRP A 266 10.35 28.14 -4.06
N ALA A 267 9.13 28.44 -3.60
CA ALA A 267 8.15 29.12 -4.43
C ALA A 267 8.45 30.63 -4.56
N GLU A 268 8.98 31.03 -5.71
CA GLU A 268 9.28 32.44 -6.03
C GLU A 268 8.03 33.29 -6.29
N SER A 269 6.89 32.67 -6.60
CA SER A 269 5.62 33.34 -6.90
C SER A 269 4.46 32.73 -6.11
N VAL A 270 3.43 33.55 -5.86
CA VAL A 270 2.18 33.09 -5.19
C VAL A 270 1.53 31.94 -5.96
N TRP A 271 1.59 31.98 -7.30
CA TRP A 271 1.03 30.94 -8.16
C TRP A 271 1.78 29.61 -7.99
N ARG A 272 3.11 29.64 -8.05
CA ARG A 272 3.97 28.46 -7.83
C ARG A 272 3.79 27.92 -6.42
N GLY A 273 3.60 28.78 -5.41
CA GLY A 273 3.26 28.34 -4.05
C GLY A 273 1.90 27.65 -3.94
N ALA A 274 0.89 28.15 -4.67
CA ALA A 274 -0.46 27.61 -4.63
C ALA A 274 -0.60 26.26 -5.34
N PHE A 275 -0.03 26.13 -6.55
CA PHE A 275 -0.24 24.98 -7.46
C PHE A 275 1.02 24.13 -7.71
N GLY A 276 2.19 24.56 -7.25
CA GLY A 276 3.46 23.84 -7.40
C GLY A 276 4.07 23.96 -8.79
N GLY A 277 5.17 23.24 -9.02
CA GLY A 277 5.90 23.20 -10.30
C GLY A 277 5.56 22.03 -11.21
N GLY A 278 4.61 21.18 -10.84
CA GLY A 278 4.26 19.98 -11.60
C GLY A 278 4.93 18.68 -11.13
N LEU A 279 4.31 17.55 -11.42
CA LEU A 279 4.78 16.20 -11.05
C LEU A 279 6.10 15.77 -11.71
N SER A 280 6.49 16.45 -12.79
CA SER A 280 7.78 16.26 -13.48
C SER A 280 8.95 16.81 -12.67
N LEU A 281 8.73 17.76 -11.76
CA LEU A 281 9.77 18.33 -10.93
C LEU A 281 10.27 17.29 -9.93
N LYS A 282 11.53 16.86 -10.08
CA LYS A 282 12.15 15.81 -9.24
C LYS A 282 13.27 16.33 -8.33
N VAL A 283 13.71 17.56 -8.49
CA VAL A 283 14.82 18.14 -7.71
C VAL A 283 14.53 19.62 -7.45
N ILE A 284 14.85 20.10 -6.26
CA ILE A 284 14.84 21.54 -5.93
C ILE A 284 16.24 21.99 -5.50
N PRO A 285 16.63 23.26 -5.75
CA PRO A 285 17.86 23.81 -5.22
C PRO A 285 17.79 23.95 -3.71
N VAL A 286 18.90 23.69 -3.01
CA VAL A 286 19.03 23.87 -1.55
C VAL A 286 20.37 24.51 -1.24
N VAL A 287 20.38 25.43 -0.27
CA VAL A 287 21.62 25.96 0.30
C VAL A 287 21.97 25.09 1.51
N ASP A 288 22.71 24.00 1.29
CA ASP A 288 23.28 23.15 2.34
C ASP A 288 24.80 23.07 2.18
N ARG A 289 25.53 22.89 3.29
CA ARG A 289 27.00 22.98 3.36
C ARG A 289 27.72 21.99 2.41
N PHE A 290 27.04 20.93 2.02
CA PHE A 290 27.60 19.82 1.23
C PHE A 290 26.75 19.41 0.02
N ARG A 291 25.62 20.09 -0.25
CA ARG A 291 24.71 19.77 -1.35
C ARG A 291 23.98 21.01 -1.85
N ASP A 292 23.98 21.17 -3.17
CA ASP A 292 23.30 22.29 -3.84
C ASP A 292 21.89 21.93 -4.33
N THR A 293 21.53 20.66 -4.25
CA THR A 293 20.25 20.13 -4.73
C THR A 293 19.67 19.09 -3.78
N GLN A 294 18.34 19.07 -3.70
CA GLN A 294 17.56 18.12 -2.91
C GLN A 294 16.64 17.33 -3.84
N PRO A 295 16.83 16.00 -3.96
CA PRO A 295 15.90 15.15 -4.70
C PRO A 295 14.56 15.06 -3.95
N LEU A 296 13.48 15.04 -4.74
CA LEU A 296 12.10 14.91 -4.30
C LEU A 296 11.69 13.43 -4.38
N ASP A 297 11.59 12.80 -3.22
CA ASP A 297 11.34 11.36 -3.11
C ASP A 297 9.84 10.98 -3.18
N SER A 298 8.96 11.80 -3.75
CA SER A 298 7.50 11.58 -3.76
C SER A 298 6.86 11.53 -2.36
N SER A 299 7.42 12.28 -1.40
CA SER A 299 6.89 12.43 -0.04
C SER A 299 5.88 13.58 0.06
N TRP A 300 5.42 13.92 1.26
CA TRP A 300 4.60 15.11 1.49
C TRP A 300 5.30 16.42 1.07
N VAL A 301 6.63 16.47 1.20
CA VAL A 301 7.45 17.58 0.69
C VAL A 301 7.31 17.68 -0.82
N SER A 302 7.35 16.53 -1.51
CA SER A 302 7.15 16.50 -2.96
C SER A 302 5.73 16.91 -3.35
N ALA A 303 4.71 16.53 -2.58
CA ALA A 303 3.34 16.99 -2.84
C ALA A 303 3.22 18.53 -2.75
N LEU A 304 3.87 19.16 -1.77
CA LEU A 304 3.93 20.63 -1.67
C LEU A 304 4.62 21.24 -2.88
N VAL A 305 5.78 20.71 -3.28
CA VAL A 305 6.56 21.29 -4.39
C VAL A 305 5.89 21.04 -5.75
N GLN A 306 5.34 19.85 -5.97
CA GLN A 306 4.80 19.41 -7.27
C GLN A 306 3.35 19.83 -7.49
N ALA A 307 2.55 19.95 -6.44
CA ALA A 307 1.12 20.27 -6.51
C ALA A 307 0.71 21.49 -5.67
N GLY A 308 1.67 22.16 -5.02
CA GLY A 308 1.44 23.36 -4.23
C GLY A 308 0.71 23.11 -2.92
N VAL A 309 0.41 24.20 -2.21
CA VAL A 309 -0.39 24.15 -0.97
C VAL A 309 -1.77 23.55 -1.23
N VAL A 310 -2.39 23.85 -2.38
CA VAL A 310 -3.71 23.31 -2.73
C VAL A 310 -3.65 21.79 -2.85
N GLY A 311 -2.70 21.27 -3.64
CA GLY A 311 -2.51 19.83 -3.79
C GLY A 311 -2.16 19.14 -2.46
N LEU A 312 -1.30 19.75 -1.64
CA LEU A 312 -0.97 19.24 -0.31
C LEU A 312 -2.20 19.12 0.60
N LEU A 313 -3.07 20.14 0.62
CA LEU A 313 -4.30 20.12 1.40
C LEU A 313 -5.27 19.05 0.91
N VAL A 314 -5.44 18.91 -0.41
CA VAL A 314 -6.24 17.84 -1.02
C VAL A 314 -5.72 16.46 -0.59
N ALA A 315 -4.41 16.25 -0.68
CA ALA A 315 -3.76 15.01 -0.24
C ALA A 315 -3.95 14.74 1.26
N LEU A 316 -3.84 15.78 2.11
CA LEU A 316 -4.04 15.65 3.55
C LEU A 316 -5.48 15.25 3.88
N VAL A 317 -6.46 15.95 3.29
CA VAL A 317 -7.88 15.63 3.46
C VAL A 317 -8.18 14.22 2.95
N TRP A 318 -7.60 13.82 1.82
CA TRP A 318 -7.76 12.46 1.28
C TRP A 318 -7.24 11.39 2.25
N MET A 319 -6.03 11.57 2.79
CA MET A 319 -5.45 10.61 3.74
C MET A 319 -6.23 10.56 5.06
N LEU A 320 -6.65 11.71 5.60
CA LEU A 320 -7.48 11.77 6.81
C LEU A 320 -8.85 11.11 6.61
N TRP A 321 -9.46 11.34 5.45
CA TRP A 321 -10.72 10.70 5.07
C TRP A 321 -10.58 9.18 4.94
N MET A 322 -9.49 8.71 4.30
CA MET A 322 -9.16 7.28 4.24
C MET A 322 -8.98 6.69 5.63
N VAL A 323 -8.15 7.30 6.48
CA VAL A 323 -7.90 6.83 7.86
C VAL A 323 -9.20 6.75 8.65
N ARG A 324 -10.05 7.79 8.58
CA ARG A 324 -11.38 7.79 9.21
C ARG A 324 -12.22 6.60 8.73
N ASN A 325 -12.27 6.34 7.44
CA ASN A 325 -13.05 5.24 6.88
C ASN A 325 -12.48 3.86 7.23
N VAL A 326 -11.16 3.71 7.26
CA VAL A 326 -10.47 2.51 7.72
C VAL A 326 -10.83 2.22 9.18
N ILE A 327 -10.82 3.23 10.06
CA ILE A 327 -11.19 3.09 11.48
C ILE A 327 -12.69 2.80 11.66
N ALA A 328 -13.55 3.43 10.86
CA ALA A 328 -14.99 3.23 10.92
C ALA A 328 -15.44 1.90 10.30
N SER A 329 -14.58 1.25 9.50
CA SER A 329 -14.88 -0.01 8.83
C SER A 329 -15.17 -1.13 9.83
N LEU A 330 -16.21 -1.93 9.54
CA LEU A 330 -16.59 -3.13 10.29
C LEU A 330 -16.19 -4.42 9.57
N ARG A 331 -15.33 -4.33 8.54
CA ARG A 331 -14.94 -5.47 7.71
C ARG A 331 -13.97 -6.40 8.45
N SER A 332 -13.97 -7.68 8.08
CA SER A 332 -13.01 -8.68 8.58
C SER A 332 -11.55 -8.38 8.20
N ASP A 333 -11.35 -7.71 7.05
CA ASP A 333 -10.05 -7.27 6.52
C ASP A 333 -9.55 -5.95 7.15
N ARG A 334 -10.31 -5.34 8.07
CA ARG A 334 -9.95 -4.06 8.74
C ARG A 334 -8.54 -4.08 9.34
N VAL A 335 -8.15 -5.19 9.95
CA VAL A 335 -6.82 -5.35 10.57
C VAL A 335 -5.72 -5.13 9.52
N LEU A 336 -5.84 -5.73 8.33
CA LEU A 336 -4.90 -5.53 7.23
C LEU A 336 -4.86 -4.08 6.77
N HIS A 337 -6.03 -3.47 6.55
CA HIS A 337 -6.13 -2.09 6.09
C HIS A 337 -5.49 -1.10 7.08
N ILE A 338 -5.66 -1.31 8.39
CA ILE A 338 -5.02 -0.49 9.42
C ILE A 338 -3.51 -0.68 9.40
N GLY A 339 -3.02 -1.92 9.38
CA GLY A 339 -1.59 -2.20 9.31
C GLY A 339 -0.92 -1.56 8.10
N LEU A 340 -1.52 -1.72 6.91
CA LEU A 340 -1.04 -1.10 5.67
C LEU A 340 -1.12 0.44 5.73
N THR A 341 -2.21 1.00 6.27
CA THR A 341 -2.37 2.46 6.39
C THR A 341 -1.31 3.05 7.31
N VAL A 342 -1.14 2.49 8.52
CA VAL A 342 -0.14 2.96 9.49
C VAL A 342 1.26 2.83 8.90
N PHE A 343 1.58 1.69 8.30
CA PHE A 343 2.89 1.48 7.68
C PHE A 343 3.14 2.47 6.54
N LEU A 344 2.26 2.56 5.55
CA LEU A 344 2.50 3.32 4.32
C LEU A 344 2.34 4.83 4.51
N VAL A 345 1.28 5.28 5.20
CA VAL A 345 1.06 6.70 5.48
C VAL A 345 2.08 7.19 6.50
N GLY A 346 2.30 6.45 7.60
CA GLY A 346 3.32 6.80 8.59
C GLY A 346 4.70 6.92 7.95
N ARG A 347 5.10 5.92 7.15
CA ARG A 347 6.34 5.97 6.39
C ARG A 347 6.43 7.17 5.45
N SER A 348 5.37 7.50 4.71
CA SER A 348 5.39 8.62 3.77
C SER A 348 5.70 9.98 4.41
N THR A 349 5.41 10.15 5.72
CA THR A 349 5.73 11.39 6.45
C THR A 349 7.24 11.55 6.69
N VAL A 350 7.96 10.45 6.76
CA VAL A 350 9.40 10.42 7.09
C VAL A 350 10.26 10.03 5.88
N GLU A 351 9.67 9.36 4.90
CA GLU A 351 10.34 8.83 3.71
C GLU A 351 9.53 9.05 2.42
N SER A 352 10.02 8.43 1.34
CA SER A 352 9.55 8.48 -0.03
C SER A 352 8.18 7.83 -0.28
N GLY A 353 7.50 8.28 -1.34
CA GLY A 353 6.77 7.36 -2.22
C GLY A 353 5.25 7.37 -2.20
N LEU A 354 4.54 8.35 -1.63
CA LEU A 354 3.08 8.25 -1.52
C LEU A 354 2.29 8.73 -2.74
N PHE A 355 2.75 9.79 -3.43
CA PHE A 355 1.92 10.52 -4.40
C PHE A 355 2.36 10.40 -5.87
N ASP A 356 3.41 9.64 -6.15
CA ASP A 356 3.82 9.28 -7.52
C ASP A 356 3.42 7.82 -7.79
N ALA A 357 3.45 7.37 -9.05
CA ALA A 357 3.16 6.00 -9.46
C ALA A 357 4.22 5.01 -8.93
N THR A 358 4.20 4.77 -7.63
CA THR A 358 5.06 3.89 -6.85
C THR A 358 4.26 2.69 -6.31
N PRO A 359 4.93 1.63 -5.82
CA PRO A 359 4.26 0.52 -5.15
C PRO A 359 3.47 0.92 -3.90
N ALA A 360 3.91 1.93 -3.14
CA ALA A 360 3.17 2.42 -1.97
C ALA A 360 1.84 3.08 -2.41
N PHE A 361 1.88 3.89 -3.47
CA PHE A 361 0.68 4.49 -4.06
C PHE A 361 -0.33 3.42 -4.50
N LEU A 362 0.13 2.34 -5.15
CA LEU A 362 -0.76 1.23 -5.56
C LEU A 362 -1.57 0.68 -4.38
N VAL A 363 -0.88 0.37 -3.28
CA VAL A 363 -1.51 -0.24 -2.11
C VAL A 363 -2.40 0.77 -1.38
N VAL A 364 -1.95 2.01 -1.21
CA VAL A 364 -2.78 3.07 -0.60
C VAL A 364 -4.03 3.34 -1.43
N LEU A 365 -3.92 3.38 -2.75
CA LEU A 365 -5.07 3.57 -3.65
C LEU A 365 -6.08 2.43 -3.49
N VAL A 366 -5.62 1.18 -3.45
CA VAL A 366 -6.50 0.02 -3.22
C VAL A 366 -7.17 0.08 -1.85
N VAL A 367 -6.42 0.40 -0.79
CA VAL A 367 -7.00 0.55 0.56
C VAL A 367 -8.02 1.68 0.58
N SER A 368 -7.72 2.83 -0.03
CA SER A 368 -8.62 3.98 -0.08
C SER A 368 -9.93 3.67 -0.79
N LEU A 369 -9.88 3.05 -1.97
CA LEU A 369 -11.06 2.59 -2.72
C LEU A 369 -11.86 1.51 -1.97
N ALA A 370 -11.17 0.63 -1.23
CA ALA A 370 -11.79 -0.47 -0.50
C ALA A 370 -12.63 -0.02 0.70
N VAL A 371 -12.28 1.10 1.33
CA VAL A 371 -12.97 1.59 2.53
C VAL A 371 -14.11 2.57 2.23
N GLU A 372 -14.33 2.93 0.97
CA GLU A 372 -15.41 3.83 0.57
C GLU A 372 -16.81 3.22 0.73
N GLY A 373 -17.77 4.05 1.14
CA GLY A 373 -19.18 3.68 1.33
C GLY A 373 -19.83 2.98 0.13
N GLY A 374 -19.43 3.32 -1.10
CA GLY A 374 -19.94 2.70 -2.32
C GLY A 374 -19.54 1.23 -2.48
N THR A 375 -18.37 0.88 -1.92
CA THR A 375 -17.76 -0.47 -1.93
C THR A 375 -18.36 -1.38 -0.83
N TRP A 376 -19.35 -0.88 -0.08
CA TRP A 376 -20.02 -1.61 1.00
C TRP A 376 -21.12 -2.49 0.42
N GLU A 377 -20.85 -3.79 0.25
CA GLU A 377 -21.95 -4.77 0.21
C GLU A 377 -22.53 -4.87 1.63
N ARG A 378 -23.66 -4.20 1.89
CA ARG A 378 -24.50 -4.55 3.06
C ARG A 378 -24.92 -6.02 2.89
N PRO A 379 -24.70 -6.91 3.87
CA PRO A 379 -25.16 -8.31 3.82
C PRO A 379 -26.69 -8.51 3.82
N GLN A 380 -27.52 -7.58 3.32
CA GLN A 380 -28.93 -7.44 3.72
C GLN A 380 -30.01 -7.61 2.63
N SER A 381 -29.75 -8.16 1.44
CA SER A 381 -30.83 -8.30 0.44
C SER A 381 -31.07 -9.70 -0.14
N ALA A 382 -30.29 -10.71 0.25
CA ALA A 382 -30.58 -12.12 -0.08
C ALA A 382 -31.54 -12.77 0.93
N SER A 383 -31.39 -12.47 2.23
CA SER A 383 -32.28 -12.99 3.29
C SER A 383 -33.65 -12.31 3.32
N ALA A 384 -33.77 -11.04 2.90
CA ALA A 384 -35.05 -10.32 2.87
C ALA A 384 -35.96 -10.71 1.69
N ARG A 385 -35.40 -11.23 0.58
CA ARG A 385 -36.20 -11.71 -0.58
C ARG A 385 -36.54 -13.19 -0.53
N ALA A 386 -35.80 -13.99 0.24
CA ALA A 386 -36.14 -15.41 0.46
C ALA A 386 -37.27 -15.60 1.51
N GLY A 387 -37.52 -14.61 2.38
CA GLY A 387 -38.57 -14.68 3.41
C GLY A 387 -39.93 -14.13 3.00
N TRP A 388 -40.08 -13.56 1.79
CA TRP A 388 -41.31 -12.90 1.34
C TRP A 388 -41.87 -13.54 0.05
N THR A 389 -41.97 -14.87 0.04
CA THR A 389 -42.80 -15.62 -0.91
C THR A 389 -43.79 -16.54 -0.18
N GLY A 390 -44.20 -16.16 1.03
CA GLY A 390 -45.19 -16.89 1.82
C GLY A 390 -46.31 -15.99 2.30
N GLY A 391 -47.40 -15.91 1.54
CA GLY A 391 -48.71 -15.54 2.09
C GLY A 391 -49.66 -14.77 1.18
N ARG A 392 -50.40 -15.48 0.31
CA ARG A 392 -51.90 -15.56 0.33
C ARG A 392 -52.47 -16.16 -0.97
N ALA A 393 -53.01 -17.37 -0.85
CA ALA A 393 -54.30 -17.81 -1.40
C ALA A 393 -54.59 -19.20 -0.79
N VAL A 394 -55.31 -19.27 0.34
CA VAL A 394 -56.77 -19.42 0.42
C VAL A 394 -57.23 -20.78 -0.10
N GLY A 395 -57.66 -21.62 0.86
CA GLY A 395 -58.78 -22.54 0.68
C GLY A 395 -58.44 -23.99 0.34
N GLN A 396 -58.37 -24.86 1.35
CA GLN A 396 -59.31 -25.99 1.41
C GLN A 396 -59.36 -26.58 2.82
N ARG A 397 -60.58 -26.55 3.37
CA ARG A 397 -61.01 -27.28 4.57
C ARG A 397 -61.10 -28.77 4.22
N GLY A 398 -60.65 -29.62 5.14
CA GLY A 398 -60.94 -31.06 5.13
C GLY A 398 -60.56 -31.70 6.46
N PRO A 399 -61.51 -32.24 7.25
CA PRO A 399 -61.25 -32.76 8.58
C PRO A 399 -60.98 -34.26 8.56
N ASN A 400 -59.91 -34.72 9.22
CA ASN A 400 -59.81 -36.08 9.73
C ASN A 400 -58.77 -36.07 10.86
N ARG A 401 -59.15 -36.23 12.13
CA ARG A 401 -59.30 -37.53 12.82
C ARG A 401 -58.21 -38.49 12.33
N SER A 402 -57.25 -38.92 13.15
CA SER A 402 -57.48 -39.59 14.42
C SER A 402 -56.24 -39.58 15.32
N VAL A 403 -56.51 -39.43 16.60
CA VAL A 403 -55.64 -39.66 17.75
C VAL A 403 -55.07 -41.08 17.72
N HIS A 404 -53.76 -41.22 17.79
CA HIS A 404 -53.12 -42.45 18.26
C HIS A 404 -52.03 -42.11 19.27
N ARG A 405 -52.38 -42.30 20.55
CA ARG A 405 -51.46 -42.29 21.69
C ARG A 405 -50.97 -43.73 21.97
N PRO A 406 -49.80 -43.88 22.61
CA PRO A 406 -48.98 -45.09 22.54
C PRO A 406 -49.40 -46.18 23.53
N HIS A 407 -49.17 -47.43 23.12
CA HIS A 407 -49.17 -48.60 24.00
C HIS A 407 -48.00 -48.53 24.99
N ARG A 408 -48.33 -48.45 26.29
CA ARG A 408 -47.52 -48.95 27.39
C ARG A 408 -47.90 -50.41 27.66
N GLY A 409 -46.91 -51.27 27.78
CA GLY A 409 -46.99 -52.63 28.32
C GLY A 409 -45.57 -53.24 28.26
N ALA A 410 -44.80 -53.19 29.35
CA ALA A 410 -44.76 -54.14 30.46
C ALA A 410 -44.06 -55.47 30.10
N ARG A 411 -42.86 -55.65 30.65
CA ARG A 411 -42.22 -56.86 31.21
C ARG A 411 -40.84 -56.40 31.72
N ALA A 412 -40.60 -56.41 33.03
CA ALA A 412 -40.33 -57.55 33.91
C ALA A 412 -38.99 -58.19 33.56
#